data_AF-A0A7D5SGU7-F1
#
_entry.id   AF-A0A7D5SGU7-F1
#
_cell.length_a   1.000
_cell.length_b   1.000
_cell.length_c   1.000
_cell.angle_alpha   90.00
_cell.angle_beta   90.00
_cell.angle_gamma   90.00
#
_symmetry.space_group_name_H-M   'P 1'
#
loop_
_entity.id
_entity.type
_entity.pdbx_description
1 polymer ?
#
loop_
_entity_poly.entity_id
_entity_poly.type
_entity_poly.pdbx_seq_one_letter_code
_entity_poly.pdbx_strand_id
1 'polypeptide(L)'
;MDHHTAQIVMLVAVLAVLAVLAVVSLAFAVSGRRGASAESAGWQGPGGAGRETLAAAGALPVAAFAALACGLLAAHAAVADDLPSCLRRVAEQAPRDILLAVRPGDEELLARLVYAEARSTGFADDLRVARGIAWGAMNRVRLAEVSASARRRYGSGVAGVIFQPQQFNPAVSRRSPFAADFLCPQDAAAWRLAVEAAGRALRGHGNPLLDTAWERRHGLSLVVNFYYPHSPQARAPLAPWEGSTGLRFIGEPESVDLPPAARVRFYRLDRPPADLDPAARGPSPPADGGT
;
A
#
# COMPACT_ATOMS: atom_id res chain seq x y z
N MET A 1 16.17 -18.55 -9.93
CA MET A 1 16.50 -18.89 -8.53
C MET A 1 15.25 -18.61 -7.74
N ASP A 2 14.56 -19.64 -7.29
CA ASP A 2 13.21 -19.50 -6.74
C ASP A 2 13.25 -18.80 -5.39
N HIS A 3 12.17 -18.08 -5.04
CA HIS A 3 12.10 -17.25 -3.82
C HIS A 3 12.41 -18.05 -2.54
N HIS A 4 11.99 -19.31 -2.50
CA HIS A 4 12.33 -20.24 -1.41
C HIS A 4 13.83 -20.57 -1.37
N THR A 5 14.49 -20.72 -2.51
CA THR A 5 15.93 -20.94 -2.58
C THR A 5 16.71 -19.72 -2.07
N ALA A 6 16.25 -18.51 -2.39
CA ALA A 6 16.85 -17.27 -1.89
C ALA A 6 16.69 -17.12 -0.36
N GLN A 7 15.52 -17.47 0.19
CA GLN A 7 15.29 -17.46 1.65
C GLN A 7 16.12 -18.52 2.38
N ILE A 8 16.25 -19.73 1.82
CA ILE A 8 17.08 -20.79 2.41
C ILE A 8 18.56 -20.42 2.37
N VAL A 9 19.04 -19.87 1.25
CA VAL A 9 20.44 -19.42 1.12
C VAL A 9 20.75 -18.28 2.10
N MET A 10 19.82 -17.34 2.27
CA MET A 10 19.95 -16.26 3.24
C MET A 10 19.95 -16.79 4.69
N LEU A 11 19.06 -17.72 5.02
CA LEU A 11 19.00 -18.35 6.34
C LEU A 11 20.28 -19.12 6.66
N VAL A 12 20.80 -19.90 5.70
CA VAL A 12 22.05 -20.65 5.84
C VAL A 12 23.23 -19.70 5.97
N ALA A 13 23.27 -18.60 5.22
CA ALA A 13 24.31 -17.58 5.34
C ALA A 13 24.28 -16.91 6.72
N VAL A 14 23.10 -16.57 7.24
CA VAL A 14 22.94 -16.01 8.58
C VAL A 14 23.38 -17.01 9.66
N LEU A 15 22.98 -18.28 9.55
CA LEU A 15 23.38 -19.31 10.51
C LEU A 15 24.90 -19.58 10.46
N ALA A 16 25.51 -19.57 9.27
CA ALA A 16 26.95 -19.73 9.11
C ALA A 16 27.73 -18.56 9.75
N VAL A 17 27.25 -17.33 9.56
CA VAL A 17 27.83 -16.14 10.20
C VAL A 17 27.69 -16.24 11.73
N LEU A 18 26.52 -16.62 12.25
CA LEU A 18 26.30 -16.80 13.68
C LEU A 18 27.21 -17.89 14.28
N ALA A 19 27.40 -19.00 13.57
CA ALA A 19 28.29 -20.08 14.01
C ALA A 19 29.76 -19.64 14.06
N VAL A 20 30.24 -18.93 13.04
CA VAL A 20 31.61 -18.38 13.01
C VAL A 20 31.81 -17.39 14.17
N LEU A 21 30.83 -16.52 14.42
CA LEU A 21 30.87 -15.54 15.51
C LEU A 21 30.86 -16.19 16.89
N ALA A 22 30.11 -17.29 17.08
CA ALA A 22 30.12 -18.06 18.33
C ALA A 22 31.50 -18.70 18.58
N VAL A 23 32.13 -19.25 17.56
CA VAL A 23 33.48 -19.84 17.66
C VAL A 23 34.52 -18.77 18.00
N VAL A 24 34.47 -17.60 17.35
CA VAL A 24 35.38 -16.47 17.63
C VAL A 24 35.20 -15.96 19.06
N SER A 25 33.96 -15.83 19.52
CA SER A 25 33.64 -15.41 20.89
C SER A 25 34.15 -16.41 21.93
N LEU A 26 34.00 -17.72 21.66
CA LEU A 26 34.51 -18.78 22.51
C LEU A 26 36.05 -18.78 22.56
N ALA A 27 36.71 -18.58 21.42
CA ALA A 27 38.18 -18.48 21.34
C ALA A 27 38.71 -17.28 22.13
N PHE A 28 38.03 -16.14 22.09
CA PHE A 28 38.37 -14.96 22.91
C PHE A 28 38.16 -15.22 24.40
N ALA A 29 37.05 -15.85 24.79
CA ALA A 29 36.77 -16.19 26.18
C ALA A 29 37.79 -17.18 26.77
N VAL A 30 38.22 -18.17 25.97
CA VAL A 30 39.25 -19.15 26.37
C VAL A 30 40.63 -18.49 26.45
N SER A 31 40.96 -17.56 25.55
CA SER A 31 42.23 -16.82 25.57
C SER A 31 42.31 -15.85 26.75
N GLY A 32 41.20 -15.18 27.09
CA GLY A 32 41.10 -14.34 28.29
C GLY A 32 41.25 -15.11 29.61
N ARG A 33 40.79 -16.37 29.66
CA ARG A 33 41.01 -17.26 30.82
C ARG A 33 42.46 -17.73 30.96
N ARG A 34 43.20 -17.89 29.86
CA ARG A 34 44.62 -18.29 29.91
C ARG A 34 45.55 -17.14 30.33
N GLY A 35 45.19 -15.89 30.02
CA GLY A 35 45.94 -14.71 30.49
C GLY A 35 45.82 -14.43 31.98
N ALA A 36 44.77 -14.92 32.65
CA ALA A 36 44.52 -14.69 34.08
C ALA A 36 45.20 -15.71 35.02
N SER A 37 45.91 -16.72 34.50
CA SER A 37 46.50 -17.81 35.30
C SER A 37 48.02 -17.79 35.39
N ALA A 38 48.67 -16.70 34.97
CA ALA A 38 50.12 -16.53 35.03
C ALA A 38 50.49 -15.16 35.60
N GLU A 39 50.20 -14.94 36.89
CA GLU A 39 50.96 -13.99 37.72
C GLU A 39 50.58 -14.13 39.20
N SER A 40 51.28 -15.01 39.92
CA SER A 40 51.39 -14.93 41.37
C SER A 40 52.82 -15.26 41.79
N ALA A 41 53.68 -14.23 41.81
CA ALA A 41 54.73 -14.06 42.83
C ALA A 41 55.56 -12.79 42.57
N GLY A 42 55.26 -11.74 43.35
CA GLY A 42 56.27 -10.87 43.95
C GLY A 42 56.80 -9.69 43.11
N TRP A 43 56.18 -8.51 43.25
CA TRP A 43 56.88 -7.25 43.55
C TRP A 43 55.87 -6.13 43.87
N GLN A 44 56.13 -5.35 44.92
CA GLN A 44 55.38 -4.14 45.28
C GLN A 44 55.94 -2.94 44.52
N GLY A 45 55.07 -2.19 43.83
CA GLY A 45 55.40 -0.89 43.23
C GLY A 45 54.15 0.00 43.14
N PRO A 46 54.25 1.30 43.40
CA PRO A 46 53.08 2.19 43.44
C PRO A 46 52.74 2.68 42.03
N GLY A 47 51.47 2.54 41.64
CA GLY A 47 50.94 3.12 40.41
C GLY A 47 50.02 2.14 39.68
N GLY A 48 48.73 2.44 39.62
CA GLY A 48 47.76 1.50 39.05
C GLY A 48 46.43 2.10 38.68
N ALA A 49 46.41 3.27 38.06
CA ALA A 49 45.24 3.81 37.34
C ALA A 49 44.90 3.00 36.06
N GLY A 50 45.14 1.69 36.05
CA GLY A 50 45.06 0.83 34.86
C GLY A 50 44.22 -0.44 35.03
N ARG A 51 43.58 -0.66 36.19
CA ARG A 51 42.72 -1.85 36.39
C ARG A 51 41.25 -1.62 36.00
N GLU A 52 40.81 -0.38 35.82
CA GLU A 52 39.44 -0.08 35.36
C GLU A 52 39.29 -0.12 33.83
N THR A 53 40.38 -0.02 33.08
CA THR A 53 40.37 0.06 31.61
C THR A 53 40.20 -1.29 30.89
N LEU A 54 40.52 -2.42 31.53
CA LEU A 54 40.44 -3.74 30.90
C LEU A 54 39.05 -4.41 31.01
N ALA A 55 38.26 -4.09 32.03
CA ALA A 55 36.86 -4.52 32.10
C ALA A 55 35.97 -3.77 31.08
N ALA A 56 36.34 -2.54 30.73
CA ALA A 56 35.65 -1.74 29.73
C ALA A 56 35.91 -2.24 28.28
N ALA A 57 37.08 -2.82 28.00
CA ALA A 57 37.46 -3.24 26.65
C ALA A 57 36.71 -4.50 26.15
N GLY A 58 36.30 -5.41 27.04
CA GLY A 58 35.52 -6.60 26.68
C GLY A 58 34.00 -6.39 26.62
N ALA A 59 33.49 -5.33 27.26
CA ALA A 59 32.05 -5.01 27.32
C ALA A 59 31.56 -4.25 26.08
N LEU A 60 32.42 -3.43 25.47
CA LEU A 60 32.11 -2.65 24.25
C LEU A 60 31.69 -3.50 23.05
N PRO A 61 32.36 -4.61 22.68
CA PRO A 61 31.96 -5.42 21.53
C PRO A 61 30.64 -6.17 21.76
N VAL A 62 30.36 -6.60 23.00
CA VAL A 62 29.11 -7.31 23.33
C VAL A 62 27.91 -6.36 23.33
N ALA A 63 28.07 -5.15 23.88
CA ALA A 63 27.01 -4.13 23.87
C ALA A 63 26.71 -3.61 22.45
N ALA A 64 27.74 -3.37 21.63
CA ALA A 64 27.57 -2.98 20.23
C ALA A 64 26.90 -4.09 19.40
N PHE A 65 27.24 -5.37 19.67
CA PHE A 65 26.62 -6.51 19.01
C PHE A 65 25.16 -6.73 19.44
N ALA A 66 24.85 -6.60 20.73
CA ALA A 66 23.49 -6.66 21.24
C ALA A 66 22.63 -5.52 20.65
N ALA A 67 23.17 -4.31 20.53
CA ALA A 67 22.50 -3.20 19.89
C ALA A 67 22.24 -3.44 18.38
N LEU A 68 23.20 -4.03 17.66
CA LEU A 68 23.02 -4.39 16.25
C LEU A 68 21.99 -5.50 16.05
N ALA A 69 22.04 -6.55 16.87
CA ALA A 69 21.07 -7.65 16.85
C ALA A 69 19.67 -7.19 17.25
N CYS A 70 19.55 -6.36 18.30
CA CYS A 70 18.29 -5.71 18.65
C CYS A 70 17.80 -4.76 17.55
N GLY A 71 18.69 -4.02 16.89
CA GLY A 71 18.35 -3.17 15.76
C GLY A 71 17.81 -3.95 14.56
N LEU A 72 18.44 -5.09 14.23
CA LEU A 72 17.99 -5.98 13.17
C LEU A 72 16.67 -6.69 13.52
N LEU A 73 16.49 -7.13 14.76
CA LEU A 73 15.24 -7.74 15.24
C LEU A 73 14.11 -6.72 15.33
N ALA A 74 14.37 -5.49 15.77
CA ALA A 74 13.41 -4.39 15.77
C ALA A 74 13.03 -3.98 14.35
N ALA A 75 13.99 -3.96 13.41
CA ALA A 75 13.71 -3.73 12.00
C ALA A 75 12.84 -4.85 11.39
N HIS A 76 13.08 -6.12 11.74
CA HIS A 76 12.23 -7.24 11.29
C HIS A 76 10.84 -7.21 11.94
N ALA A 77 10.74 -6.85 13.21
CA ALA A 77 9.46 -6.70 13.91
C ALA A 77 8.63 -5.53 13.34
N ALA A 78 9.27 -4.40 13.04
CA ALA A 78 8.61 -3.27 12.39
C ALA A 78 8.08 -3.61 10.98
N VAL A 79 8.75 -4.51 10.25
CA VAL A 79 8.27 -4.99 8.94
C VAL A 79 7.08 -5.95 9.07
N ALA A 80 6.96 -6.67 10.19
CA ALA A 80 5.84 -7.57 10.46
C ALA A 80 4.58 -6.82 10.95
N ASP A 81 4.73 -5.66 11.60
CA ASP A 81 3.63 -4.81 12.05
C ASP A 81 2.95 -4.00 10.92
N ASP A 82 3.54 -3.97 9.72
CA ASP A 82 2.98 -3.19 8.61
C ASP A 82 1.73 -3.83 7.99
N LEU A 83 1.57 -5.16 8.01
CA LEU A 83 0.49 -5.85 7.32
C LEU A 83 -0.81 -5.91 8.16
N PRO A 84 -1.98 -5.70 7.54
CA PRO A 84 -3.23 -5.78 8.27
C PRO A 84 -3.60 -7.25 8.53
N SER A 85 -4.42 -7.49 9.54
CA SER A 85 -4.89 -8.84 9.85
C SER A 85 -5.57 -9.49 8.65
N CYS A 86 -5.16 -10.72 8.32
CA CYS A 86 -5.78 -11.49 7.26
C CYS A 86 -7.19 -11.94 7.65
N LEU A 87 -8.15 -11.62 6.78
CA LEU A 87 -9.55 -11.94 7.00
C LEU A 87 -9.87 -13.29 6.36
N ARG A 88 -10.17 -14.29 7.19
CA ARG A 88 -10.50 -15.64 6.70
C ARG A 88 -11.87 -15.64 6.04
N ARG A 89 -11.93 -16.26 4.87
CA ARG A 89 -13.17 -16.50 4.12
C ARG A 89 -13.58 -17.96 4.25
N VAL A 90 -14.84 -18.21 4.59
CA VAL A 90 -15.50 -19.50 4.33
C VAL A 90 -15.84 -19.53 2.84
N ALA A 91 -15.66 -20.66 2.15
CA ALA A 91 -15.67 -20.78 0.67
C ALA A 91 -16.84 -20.05 -0.04
N GLU A 92 -17.96 -19.88 0.66
CA GLU A 92 -19.18 -19.26 0.17
C GLU A 92 -19.34 -17.75 0.46
N GLN A 93 -18.59 -17.14 1.37
CA GLN A 93 -18.88 -15.75 1.74
C GLN A 93 -18.33 -14.75 0.71
N ALA A 94 -19.04 -13.67 0.35
CA ALA A 94 -18.44 -12.65 -0.52
C ALA A 94 -17.42 -11.80 0.29
N PRO A 95 -16.32 -11.31 -0.32
CA PRO A 95 -15.36 -10.46 0.39
C PRO A 95 -16.00 -9.24 1.07
N ARG A 96 -16.99 -8.64 0.39
CA ARG A 96 -17.87 -7.60 0.93
C ARG A 96 -18.45 -7.95 2.30
N ASP A 97 -19.03 -9.13 2.45
CA ASP A 97 -19.75 -9.49 3.68
C ASP A 97 -18.80 -9.61 4.88
N ILE A 98 -17.56 -10.06 4.64
CA ILE A 98 -16.51 -10.17 5.66
C ILE A 98 -16.07 -8.77 6.11
N LEU A 99 -15.76 -7.90 5.15
CA LEU A 99 -15.26 -6.56 5.46
C LEU A 99 -16.34 -5.64 6.03
N LEU A 100 -17.61 -5.82 5.65
CA LEU A 100 -18.72 -5.12 6.28
C LEU A 100 -18.97 -5.58 7.73
N ALA A 101 -18.61 -6.82 8.09
CA ALA A 101 -18.70 -7.29 9.47
C ALA A 101 -17.58 -6.71 10.35
N VAL A 102 -16.35 -6.65 9.82
CA VAL A 102 -15.18 -6.11 10.54
C VAL A 102 -15.21 -4.58 10.60
N ARG A 103 -15.70 -3.92 9.54
CA ARG A 103 -15.73 -2.45 9.38
C ARG A 103 -14.36 -1.79 9.63
N PRO A 104 -13.33 -2.13 8.82
CA PRO A 104 -12.07 -1.39 8.90
C PRO A 104 -12.29 0.09 8.59
N GLY A 105 -11.37 0.93 9.05
CA GLY A 105 -11.38 2.35 8.71
C GLY A 105 -11.23 2.58 7.21
N ASP A 106 -11.69 3.73 6.71
CA ASP A 106 -11.68 4.05 5.29
C ASP A 106 -10.28 3.96 4.65
N GLU A 107 -9.23 4.31 5.39
CA GLU A 107 -7.85 4.19 4.93
C GLU A 107 -7.42 2.74 4.72
N GLU A 108 -7.66 1.86 5.69
CA GLU A 108 -7.35 0.43 5.53
C GLU A 108 -8.20 -0.19 4.42
N LEU A 109 -9.48 0.15 4.35
CA LEU A 109 -10.37 -0.39 3.32
C LEU A 109 -9.93 0.03 1.91
N LEU A 110 -9.57 1.30 1.73
CA LEU A 110 -9.05 1.81 0.46
C LEU A 110 -7.67 1.20 0.16
N ALA A 111 -6.79 1.05 1.15
CA ALA A 111 -5.49 0.43 0.97
C ALA A 111 -5.60 -1.05 0.54
N ARG A 112 -6.53 -1.81 1.13
CA ARG A 112 -6.85 -3.19 0.70
C ARG A 112 -7.28 -3.22 -0.76
N LEU A 113 -8.15 -2.30 -1.17
CA LEU A 113 -8.59 -2.19 -2.56
C LEU A 113 -7.40 -1.91 -3.47
N VAL A 114 -6.63 -0.88 -3.16
CA VAL A 114 -5.47 -0.44 -3.95
C VAL A 114 -4.45 -1.56 -4.08
N TYR A 115 -4.16 -2.27 -2.99
CA TYR A 115 -3.27 -3.43 -3.00
C TYR A 115 -3.76 -4.50 -3.98
N ALA A 116 -5.00 -4.95 -3.85
CA ALA A 116 -5.55 -6.02 -4.69
C ALA A 116 -5.64 -5.60 -6.18
N GLU A 117 -6.07 -4.37 -6.44
CA GLU A 117 -6.17 -3.82 -7.79
C GLU A 117 -4.77 -3.64 -8.41
N ALA A 118 -3.78 -3.14 -7.66
CA ALA A 118 -2.40 -2.99 -8.15
C ALA A 118 -1.78 -4.35 -8.49
N ARG A 119 -1.99 -5.38 -7.66
CA ARG A 119 -1.63 -6.78 -7.97
C ARG A 119 -2.26 -7.24 -9.27
N SER A 120 -3.53 -6.88 -9.51
CA SER A 120 -4.23 -7.23 -10.74
C SER A 120 -3.66 -6.60 -12.01
N THR A 121 -2.88 -5.52 -11.89
CA THR A 121 -2.22 -4.87 -13.03
C THR A 121 -0.92 -5.55 -13.46
N GLY A 122 -0.31 -6.35 -12.57
CA GLY A 122 1.05 -6.87 -12.74
C GLY A 122 2.19 -5.91 -12.31
N PHE A 123 1.86 -4.72 -11.78
CA PHE A 123 2.82 -3.67 -11.40
C PHE A 123 2.62 -3.19 -9.96
N ALA A 124 2.48 -4.13 -9.02
CA ALA A 124 2.18 -3.82 -7.61
C ALA A 124 3.31 -3.11 -6.85
N ASP A 125 4.52 -3.13 -7.42
CA ASP A 125 5.72 -2.45 -6.91
C ASP A 125 5.84 -1.00 -7.41
N ASP A 126 4.97 -0.54 -8.32
CA ASP A 126 4.96 0.84 -8.81
C ASP A 126 3.99 1.72 -8.00
N LEU A 127 4.54 2.63 -7.21
CA LEU A 127 3.79 3.60 -6.42
C LEU A 127 2.82 4.44 -7.27
N ARG A 128 3.16 4.74 -8.53
CA ARG A 128 2.29 5.51 -9.42
C ARG A 128 1.02 4.73 -9.75
N VAL A 129 1.13 3.41 -9.93
CA VAL A 129 -0.04 2.54 -10.14
C VAL A 129 -0.94 2.57 -8.91
N ALA A 130 -0.38 2.40 -7.71
CA ALA A 130 -1.13 2.49 -6.46
C ALA A 130 -1.84 3.85 -6.32
N ARG A 131 -1.13 4.96 -6.57
CA ARG A 131 -1.69 6.33 -6.54
C ARG A 131 -2.80 6.52 -7.56
N GLY A 132 -2.61 6.05 -8.79
CA GLY A 132 -3.62 6.15 -9.85
C GLY A 132 -4.93 5.45 -9.49
N ILE A 133 -4.84 4.25 -8.92
CA ILE A 133 -6.01 3.48 -8.46
C ILE A 133 -6.69 4.19 -7.29
N ALA A 134 -5.91 4.63 -6.30
CA ALA A 134 -6.43 5.32 -5.11
C ALA A 134 -7.19 6.61 -5.48
N TRP A 135 -6.62 7.44 -6.35
CA TRP A 135 -7.29 8.63 -6.87
C TRP A 135 -8.54 8.29 -7.68
N GLY A 136 -8.46 7.29 -8.56
CA GLY A 136 -9.62 6.85 -9.36
C GLY A 136 -10.80 6.43 -8.49
N ALA A 137 -10.55 5.66 -7.42
CA ALA A 137 -11.59 5.29 -6.45
C ALA A 137 -12.14 6.52 -5.71
N MET A 138 -11.26 7.39 -5.20
CA MET A 138 -11.67 8.56 -4.45
C MET A 138 -12.35 9.64 -5.29
N ASN A 139 -12.11 9.70 -6.60
CA ASN A 139 -12.84 10.58 -7.51
C ASN A 139 -14.32 10.18 -7.59
N ARG A 140 -14.62 8.87 -7.61
CA ARG A 140 -15.99 8.36 -7.53
C ARG A 140 -16.64 8.73 -6.20
N VAL A 141 -15.92 8.60 -5.08
CA VAL A 141 -16.40 8.97 -3.74
C VAL A 141 -16.79 10.45 -3.69
N ARG A 142 -15.88 11.34 -4.09
CA ARG A 142 -16.11 12.80 -4.05
C ARG A 142 -17.24 13.24 -4.97
N LEU A 143 -17.34 12.65 -6.17
CA LEU A 143 -18.48 12.91 -7.04
C LEU A 143 -19.79 12.46 -6.40
N ALA A 144 -19.82 11.28 -5.77
CA ALA A 144 -21.02 10.75 -5.10
C ALA A 144 -21.44 11.55 -3.86
N GLU A 145 -20.51 12.23 -3.19
CA GLU A 145 -20.82 13.12 -2.06
C GLU A 145 -21.68 14.29 -2.51
N VAL A 146 -21.42 14.85 -3.69
CA VAL A 146 -22.11 16.07 -4.17
C VAL A 146 -23.16 15.83 -5.25
N SER A 147 -23.19 14.67 -5.92
CA SER A 147 -24.15 14.32 -6.97
C SER A 147 -24.98 13.11 -6.58
N ALA A 148 -26.31 13.27 -6.56
CA ALA A 148 -27.24 12.19 -6.34
C ALA A 148 -27.18 11.15 -7.46
N SER A 149 -26.94 11.58 -8.71
CA SER A 149 -26.78 10.65 -9.83
C SER A 149 -25.49 9.83 -9.73
N ALA A 150 -24.37 10.46 -9.36
CA ALA A 150 -23.12 9.79 -9.09
C ALA A 150 -23.23 8.84 -7.88
N ARG A 151 -23.94 9.25 -6.81
CA ARG A 151 -24.18 8.41 -5.63
C ARG A 151 -24.94 7.13 -5.95
N ARG A 152 -25.96 7.20 -6.81
CA ARG A 152 -26.68 6.01 -7.28
C ARG A 152 -25.78 5.09 -8.12
N ARG A 153 -24.92 5.69 -8.95
CA ARG A 153 -24.05 4.93 -9.85
C ARG A 153 -22.89 4.26 -9.11
N TYR A 154 -22.21 5.01 -8.25
CA TYR A 154 -20.97 4.59 -7.63
C TYR A 154 -21.14 4.13 -6.19
N GLY A 155 -22.22 4.47 -5.48
CA GLY A 155 -22.37 4.22 -4.05
C GLY A 155 -21.98 5.44 -3.20
N SER A 156 -22.21 5.36 -1.88
CA SER A 156 -21.99 6.47 -0.94
C SER A 156 -20.82 6.18 0.00
N GLY A 157 -19.88 7.12 0.10
CA GLY A 157 -18.65 6.97 0.90
C GLY A 157 -17.69 5.91 0.33
N VAL A 158 -16.55 5.71 1.00
CA VAL A 158 -15.49 4.79 0.55
C VAL A 158 -16.00 3.35 0.44
N ALA A 159 -16.65 2.84 1.49
CA ALA A 159 -17.23 1.50 1.49
C ALA A 159 -18.31 1.34 0.41
N GLY A 160 -19.18 2.34 0.23
CA GLY A 160 -20.20 2.30 -0.81
C GLY A 160 -19.58 2.19 -2.20
N VAL A 161 -18.53 2.95 -2.48
CA VAL A 161 -17.80 2.91 -3.76
C VAL A 161 -17.10 1.58 -4.01
N ILE A 162 -16.42 1.06 -2.99
CA ILE A 162 -15.65 -0.18 -3.11
C ILE A 162 -16.57 -1.39 -3.31
N PHE A 163 -17.70 -1.42 -2.60
CA PHE A 163 -18.62 -2.55 -2.63
C PHE A 163 -19.77 -2.40 -3.64
N GLN A 164 -19.85 -1.28 -4.36
CA GLN A 164 -20.84 -1.09 -5.39
C GLN A 164 -20.63 -2.14 -6.50
N PRO A 165 -21.70 -2.84 -6.94
CA PRO A 165 -21.59 -3.83 -8.00
C PRO A 165 -20.88 -3.29 -9.24
N GLN A 166 -20.07 -4.15 -9.85
CA GLN A 166 -19.33 -3.86 -11.09
C GLN A 166 -18.24 -2.77 -10.99
N GLN A 167 -17.96 -2.22 -9.81
CA GLN A 167 -16.89 -1.23 -9.65
C GLN A 167 -15.51 -1.88 -9.53
N PHE A 168 -15.37 -2.86 -8.64
CA PHE A 168 -14.10 -3.47 -8.28
C PHE A 168 -14.24 -4.97 -8.05
N ASN A 169 -13.73 -5.78 -8.98
CA ASN A 169 -13.87 -7.24 -8.93
C ASN A 169 -13.32 -7.89 -7.65
N PRO A 170 -12.15 -7.50 -7.10
CA PRO A 170 -11.63 -8.06 -5.86
C PRO A 170 -12.58 -7.90 -4.66
N ALA A 171 -13.34 -6.79 -4.61
CA ALA A 171 -14.19 -6.46 -3.47
C ALA A 171 -15.57 -7.15 -3.51
N VAL A 172 -16.11 -7.40 -4.72
CA VAL A 172 -17.50 -7.87 -4.88
C VAL A 172 -17.62 -9.29 -5.42
N SER A 173 -16.65 -9.77 -6.22
CA SER A 173 -16.78 -11.05 -6.90
C SER A 173 -16.24 -12.19 -6.06
N ARG A 174 -17.10 -13.18 -5.76
CA ARG A 174 -16.73 -14.45 -5.12
C ARG A 174 -15.67 -15.23 -5.90
N ARG A 175 -15.57 -14.99 -7.23
CA ARG A 175 -14.71 -15.69 -8.18
C ARG A 175 -13.46 -14.89 -8.59
N SER A 176 -13.27 -13.67 -8.08
CA SER A 176 -12.08 -12.89 -8.43
C SER A 176 -10.83 -13.60 -7.90
N PRO A 177 -9.79 -13.82 -8.72
CA PRO A 177 -8.53 -14.37 -8.23
C PRO A 177 -7.85 -13.43 -7.21
N PHE A 178 -8.13 -12.12 -7.28
CA PHE A 178 -7.58 -11.10 -6.39
C PHE A 178 -8.43 -10.86 -5.13
N ALA A 179 -9.52 -11.61 -4.93
CA ALA A 179 -10.30 -11.52 -3.70
C ALA A 179 -9.48 -11.95 -2.46
N ALA A 180 -8.53 -12.86 -2.63
CA ALA A 180 -7.61 -13.26 -1.55
C ALA A 180 -6.68 -12.11 -1.16
N ASP A 181 -6.09 -11.42 -2.15
CA ASP A 181 -5.24 -10.24 -1.93
C ASP A 181 -5.98 -9.12 -1.20
N PHE A 182 -7.26 -8.92 -1.52
CA PHE A 182 -8.11 -7.91 -0.86
C PHE A 182 -8.35 -8.22 0.63
N LEU A 183 -8.49 -9.50 0.98
CA LEU A 183 -8.76 -9.94 2.36
C LEU A 183 -7.48 -10.18 3.18
N CYS A 184 -6.37 -10.50 2.54
CA CYS A 184 -5.12 -10.86 3.18
C CYS A 184 -3.93 -10.37 2.33
N PRO A 185 -3.54 -9.09 2.45
CA PRO A 185 -2.28 -8.61 1.92
C PRO A 185 -1.10 -9.39 2.52
N GLN A 186 -0.14 -9.79 1.69
CA GLN A 186 1.00 -10.65 2.08
C GLN A 186 2.36 -10.02 1.77
N ASP A 187 2.40 -9.06 0.84
CA ASP A 187 3.61 -8.32 0.49
C ASP A 187 3.62 -6.98 1.23
N ALA A 188 4.47 -6.88 2.25
CA ALA A 188 4.60 -5.67 3.06
C ALA A 188 5.06 -4.45 2.25
N ALA A 189 5.89 -4.63 1.21
CA ALA A 189 6.35 -3.52 0.40
C ALA A 189 5.22 -2.94 -0.45
N ALA A 190 4.50 -3.79 -1.18
CA ALA A 190 3.33 -3.37 -1.96
C ALA A 190 2.21 -2.82 -1.05
N TRP A 191 2.04 -3.38 0.15
CA TRP A 191 1.07 -2.88 1.13
C TRP A 191 1.39 -1.45 1.58
N ARG A 192 2.66 -1.13 1.90
CA ARG A 192 3.07 0.24 2.25
C ARG A 192 2.76 1.24 1.13
N LEU A 193 3.00 0.86 -0.14
CA LEU A 193 2.64 1.72 -1.27
C LEU A 193 1.13 1.96 -1.36
N ALA A 194 0.32 0.93 -1.09
CA ALA A 194 -1.12 1.02 -1.08
C ALA A 194 -1.65 1.92 0.05
N VAL A 195 -1.08 1.81 1.26
CA VAL A 195 -1.40 2.70 2.39
C VAL A 195 -1.01 4.14 2.09
N GLU A 196 0.20 4.38 1.56
CA GLU A 196 0.64 5.73 1.20
C GLU A 196 -0.31 6.36 0.16
N ALA A 197 -0.65 5.61 -0.88
CA ALA A 197 -1.56 6.03 -1.94
C ALA A 197 -2.98 6.31 -1.39
N ALA A 198 -3.51 5.42 -0.55
CA ALA A 198 -4.82 5.56 0.07
C ALA A 198 -4.89 6.80 0.96
N GLY A 199 -3.94 6.96 1.89
CA GLY A 199 -3.87 8.11 2.79
C GLY A 199 -3.75 9.44 2.03
N ARG A 200 -2.94 9.48 0.95
CA ARG A 200 -2.84 10.65 0.07
C ARG A 200 -4.19 10.95 -0.61
N ALA A 201 -4.80 9.95 -1.23
CA ALA A 201 -6.05 10.13 -1.96
C ALA A 201 -7.21 10.51 -1.04
N LEU A 202 -7.24 10.03 0.21
CA LEU A 202 -8.24 10.39 1.23
C LEU A 202 -8.14 11.85 1.64
N ARG A 203 -6.92 12.36 1.91
CA ARG A 203 -6.71 13.79 2.20
C ARG A 203 -7.16 14.71 1.08
N GLY A 204 -7.12 14.25 -0.17
CA GLY A 204 -7.73 14.94 -1.31
C GLY A 204 -6.94 16.11 -1.89
N HIS A 205 -5.79 16.46 -1.30
CA HIS A 205 -4.91 17.51 -1.81
C HIS A 205 -4.07 17.00 -3.00
N GLY A 206 -3.92 17.86 -4.03
CA GLY A 206 -3.02 17.60 -5.16
C GLY A 206 -3.47 16.46 -6.07
N ASN A 207 -4.78 16.32 -6.30
CA ASN A 207 -5.31 15.32 -7.23
C ASN A 207 -4.76 15.57 -8.66
N PRO A 208 -3.91 14.67 -9.20
CA PRO A 208 -3.27 14.87 -10.50
C PRO A 208 -4.23 14.67 -11.68
N LEU A 209 -5.47 14.25 -11.43
CA LEU A 209 -6.50 13.99 -12.45
C LEU A 209 -7.50 15.15 -12.60
N LEU A 210 -7.15 16.36 -12.10
CA LEU A 210 -7.91 17.59 -12.33
C LEU A 210 -7.32 18.33 -13.54
N ASP A 211 -8.04 18.33 -14.67
CA ASP A 211 -7.49 18.77 -15.95
C ASP A 211 -8.34 19.88 -16.63
N THR A 212 -9.65 19.82 -16.54
CA THR A 212 -10.51 20.85 -17.15
C THR A 212 -10.71 22.05 -16.24
N ALA A 213 -11.11 23.18 -16.82
CA ALA A 213 -11.49 24.37 -16.06
C ALA A 213 -12.66 24.10 -15.09
N TRP A 214 -13.60 23.22 -15.47
CA TRP A 214 -14.70 22.82 -14.60
C TRP A 214 -14.18 22.03 -13.39
N GLU A 215 -13.34 21.02 -13.61
CA GLU A 215 -12.79 20.18 -12.54
C GLU A 215 -11.95 21.00 -11.55
N ARG A 216 -11.08 21.87 -12.05
CA ARG A 216 -10.27 22.76 -11.20
C ARG A 216 -11.13 23.72 -10.38
N ARG A 217 -12.20 24.28 -10.95
CA ARG A 217 -13.10 25.20 -10.25
C ARG A 217 -13.87 24.51 -9.13
N HIS A 218 -14.28 23.27 -9.33
CA HIS A 218 -15.10 22.53 -8.37
C HIS A 218 -14.28 21.62 -7.44
N GLY A 219 -12.99 21.42 -7.71
CA GLY A 219 -12.17 20.46 -6.97
C GLY A 219 -12.59 19.00 -7.16
N LEU A 220 -13.26 18.69 -8.26
CA LEU A 220 -13.82 17.36 -8.56
C LEU A 220 -13.22 16.84 -9.86
N SER A 221 -12.72 15.61 -9.88
CA SER A 221 -12.22 14.98 -11.10
C SER A 221 -13.32 14.15 -11.75
N LEU A 222 -13.43 14.23 -13.08
CA LEU A 222 -14.30 13.40 -13.91
C LEU A 222 -13.62 12.11 -14.35
N VAL A 223 -12.34 11.91 -14.00
CA VAL A 223 -11.62 10.65 -14.24
C VAL A 223 -12.09 9.60 -13.23
N VAL A 224 -13.00 8.75 -13.68
CA VAL A 224 -13.73 7.80 -12.83
C VAL A 224 -13.63 6.37 -13.30
N ASN A 225 -13.07 6.10 -14.48
CA ASN A 225 -12.90 4.74 -14.98
C ASN A 225 -11.44 4.48 -15.30
N PHE A 226 -11.01 3.24 -15.09
CA PHE A 226 -9.66 2.80 -15.36
C PHE A 226 -9.67 1.38 -15.90
N TYR A 227 -8.69 1.08 -16.72
CA TYR A 227 -8.50 -0.22 -17.36
C TYR A 227 -7.04 -0.64 -17.23
N TYR A 228 -6.81 -1.93 -17.06
CA TYR A 228 -5.48 -2.49 -16.83
C TYR A 228 -5.12 -3.41 -18.00
N PRO A 229 -4.40 -2.92 -19.03
CA PRO A 229 -4.13 -3.69 -20.25
C PRO A 229 -3.39 -5.00 -20.01
N HIS A 230 -2.54 -5.04 -18.98
CA HIS A 230 -1.73 -6.21 -18.61
C HIS A 230 -2.37 -7.12 -17.57
N SER A 231 -3.59 -6.81 -17.12
CA SER A 231 -4.26 -7.68 -16.16
C SER A 231 -4.56 -9.04 -16.79
N PRO A 232 -4.39 -10.16 -16.05
CA PRO A 232 -4.85 -11.48 -16.50
C PRO A 232 -6.37 -11.52 -16.79
N GLN A 233 -7.13 -10.55 -16.30
CA GLN A 233 -8.56 -10.41 -16.54
C GLN A 233 -8.88 -9.60 -17.80
N ALA A 234 -7.90 -8.93 -18.40
CA ALA A 234 -8.05 -8.17 -19.63
C ALA A 234 -8.20 -9.12 -20.83
N ARG A 235 -9.18 -8.85 -21.69
CA ARG A 235 -9.41 -9.63 -22.93
C ARG A 235 -8.73 -9.03 -24.15
N ALA A 236 -8.31 -7.77 -24.07
CA ALA A 236 -7.70 -7.00 -25.14
C ALA A 236 -6.86 -5.86 -24.55
N PRO A 237 -6.01 -5.18 -25.33
CA PRO A 237 -5.25 -4.01 -24.84
C PRO A 237 -6.13 -2.80 -24.51
N LEU A 238 -7.31 -2.71 -25.13
CA LEU A 238 -8.26 -1.61 -24.97
C LEU A 238 -9.46 -2.02 -24.14
N ALA A 239 -10.05 -1.07 -23.42
CA ALA A 239 -11.23 -1.33 -22.63
C ALA A 239 -12.43 -1.65 -23.55
N PRO A 240 -13.33 -2.58 -23.17
CA PRO A 240 -14.52 -2.90 -24.00
C PRO A 240 -15.46 -1.70 -24.26
N TRP A 241 -15.40 -0.68 -23.41
CA TRP A 241 -16.17 0.56 -23.52
C TRP A 241 -15.38 1.71 -24.16
N GLU A 242 -14.18 1.44 -24.66
CA GLU A 242 -13.37 2.41 -25.39
C GLU A 242 -14.06 2.76 -26.72
N GLY A 243 -14.48 4.02 -26.87
CA GLY A 243 -15.33 4.49 -27.97
C GLY A 243 -16.81 4.70 -27.60
N SER A 244 -17.21 4.43 -26.35
CA SER A 244 -18.53 4.81 -25.85
C SER A 244 -18.68 6.34 -25.73
N THR A 245 -19.89 6.86 -25.91
CA THR A 245 -20.19 8.31 -25.94
C THR A 245 -20.19 8.99 -24.56
N GLY A 246 -19.93 8.25 -23.49
CA GLY A 246 -19.96 8.77 -22.12
C GLY A 246 -18.60 8.73 -21.42
N LEU A 247 -17.58 8.14 -22.03
CA LEU A 247 -16.25 8.00 -21.47
C LEU A 247 -15.18 8.26 -22.52
N ARG A 248 -14.22 9.11 -22.19
CA ARG A 248 -13.08 9.42 -23.04
C ARG A 248 -11.79 9.02 -22.38
N PHE A 249 -10.93 8.33 -23.12
CA PHE A 249 -9.56 8.07 -22.71
C PHE A 249 -8.78 9.40 -22.60
N ILE A 250 -8.05 9.61 -21.51
CA ILE A 250 -7.37 10.89 -21.28
C ILE A 250 -6.01 11.01 -21.97
N GLY A 251 -5.53 9.95 -22.62
CA GLY A 251 -4.18 9.91 -23.18
C GLY A 251 -3.13 9.47 -22.16
N GLU A 252 -1.86 9.77 -22.47
CA GLU A 252 -0.75 9.58 -21.55
C GLU A 252 -0.83 10.62 -20.43
N PRO A 253 -0.82 10.23 -19.14
CA PRO A 253 -0.87 11.19 -18.06
C PRO A 253 0.36 12.12 -18.05
N GLU A 254 0.14 13.42 -17.95
CA GLU A 254 1.23 14.41 -17.87
C GLU A 254 1.93 14.42 -16.50
N SER A 255 1.22 13.97 -15.45
CA SER A 255 1.75 13.95 -14.09
C SER A 255 2.70 12.78 -13.86
N VAL A 256 3.89 13.07 -13.33
CA VAL A 256 4.87 12.07 -12.90
C VAL A 256 4.37 11.17 -11.76
N ASP A 257 3.32 11.59 -11.05
CA ASP A 257 2.68 10.82 -9.98
C ASP A 257 1.70 9.74 -10.51
N LEU A 258 1.45 9.72 -11.81
CA LEU A 258 0.57 8.75 -12.47
C LEU A 258 1.36 7.77 -13.33
N PRO A 259 0.86 6.52 -13.48
CA PRO A 259 1.55 5.51 -14.27
C PRO A 259 1.31 5.77 -15.75
N PRO A 260 2.19 5.26 -16.64
CA PRO A 260 1.96 5.37 -18.07
C PRO A 260 0.70 4.62 -18.50
N ALA A 261 0.08 5.05 -19.61
CA ALA A 261 -1.17 4.47 -20.10
C ALA A 261 -1.05 2.98 -20.48
N ALA A 262 0.16 2.51 -20.76
CA ALA A 262 0.44 1.09 -20.95
C ALA A 262 0.13 0.25 -19.70
N ARG A 263 0.32 0.81 -18.49
CA ARG A 263 0.05 0.11 -17.22
C ARG A 263 -1.38 0.32 -16.74
N VAL A 264 -1.85 1.57 -16.75
CA VAL A 264 -3.21 1.93 -16.36
C VAL A 264 -3.75 2.98 -17.33
N ARG A 265 -4.83 2.65 -18.02
CA ARG A 265 -5.55 3.60 -18.88
C ARG A 265 -6.63 4.28 -18.06
N PHE A 266 -6.65 5.61 -18.07
CA PHE A 266 -7.63 6.41 -17.34
C PHE A 266 -8.68 6.99 -18.28
N TYR A 267 -9.95 6.98 -17.85
CA TYR A 267 -11.08 7.44 -18.63
C TYR A 267 -11.91 8.43 -17.82
N ARG A 268 -12.28 9.53 -18.48
CA ARG A 268 -13.09 10.60 -17.91
C ARG A 268 -14.50 10.58 -18.45
N LEU A 269 -15.46 11.05 -17.65
CA LEU A 269 -16.79 11.38 -18.16
C LEU A 269 -16.67 12.53 -19.17
N ASP A 270 -17.39 12.43 -20.28
CA ASP A 270 -17.41 13.49 -21.30
C ASP A 270 -18.08 14.78 -20.81
N ARG A 271 -19.00 14.66 -19.84
CA ARG A 271 -19.67 15.77 -19.18
C ARG A 271 -19.81 15.50 -17.68
N PRO A 272 -19.92 16.54 -16.84
CA PRO A 272 -20.30 16.36 -15.44
C PRO A 272 -21.62 15.60 -15.30
N PRO A 273 -21.86 14.94 -14.14
CA PRO A 273 -23.18 14.42 -13.81
C PRO A 273 -24.27 15.50 -13.99
N ALA A 274 -25.42 15.14 -14.59
CA ALA A 274 -26.42 16.12 -15.02
C ALA A 274 -26.96 17.01 -13.89
N ASP A 275 -26.99 16.52 -12.65
CA ASP A 275 -27.40 17.28 -11.47
C ASP A 275 -26.34 18.32 -11.02
N LEU A 276 -25.10 18.19 -11.50
CA LEU A 276 -24.02 19.15 -11.34
C LEU A 276 -23.77 20.00 -12.58
N ASP A 277 -24.37 19.66 -13.72
CA ASP A 277 -24.22 20.41 -14.97
C ASP A 277 -25.23 21.57 -15.00
N PRO A 278 -24.78 22.84 -14.93
CA PRO A 278 -25.67 23.99 -15.02
C PRO A 278 -26.42 24.04 -16.34
N ALA A 279 -25.83 23.54 -17.44
CA ALA A 279 -26.46 23.51 -18.75
C ALA A 279 -27.56 22.45 -18.88
N ALA A 280 -27.58 21.46 -17.98
CA ALA A 280 -28.62 20.43 -17.92
C ALA A 280 -29.83 20.84 -17.05
N ARG A 281 -29.70 21.91 -16.25
CA ARG A 281 -30.85 22.53 -15.58
C ARG A 281 -31.60 23.36 -16.62
N GLY A 282 -32.70 22.81 -17.13
CA GLY A 282 -33.65 23.59 -17.94
C GLY A 282 -34.10 24.86 -17.21
N PRO A 283 -34.61 25.89 -17.93
CA PRO A 283 -35.08 27.11 -17.30
C PRO A 283 -36.10 26.75 -16.22
N SER A 284 -35.89 27.28 -15.00
CA SER A 284 -36.87 27.14 -13.92
C SER A 284 -38.22 27.66 -14.42
N PRO A 285 -39.33 26.95 -14.20
CA PRO A 285 -40.64 27.49 -14.51
C PRO A 285 -40.81 28.82 -13.76
N PRO A 286 -41.43 29.84 -14.38
CA PRO A 286 -41.67 31.11 -13.71
C PRO A 286 -42.43 30.83 -12.41
N ALA A 287 -41.98 31.45 -11.32
CA ALA A 287 -42.68 31.36 -10.06
C ALA A 287 -44.12 31.84 -10.28
N ASP A 288 -45.09 30.97 -10.02
CA ASP A 288 -46.51 31.33 -10.03
C ASP A 288 -46.72 32.40 -8.95
N GLY A 289 -46.70 33.66 -9.38
CA GLY A 289 -47.16 34.80 -8.61
C GLY A 289 -48.67 34.73 -8.50
N GLY A 290 -49.17 33.94 -7.55
CA GLY A 290 -50.56 33.94 -7.13
C GLY A 290 -50.83 35.12 -6.19
N THR A 291 -51.50 36.12 -6.73
CA THR A 291 -52.23 37.20 -6.02
C THR A 291 -53.39 36.66 -5.20
#